data_AF-A0A085BE83-F1
#
_entry.id   AF-A0A085BE83-F1
#
_cell.length_a   1.000
_cell.length_b   1.000
_cell.length_c   1.000
_cell.angle_alpha   90.00
_cell.angle_beta   90.00
_cell.angle_gamma   90.00
#
_symmetry.space_group_name_H-M   'P 1'
#
loop_
_entity.id
_entity.type
_entity.pdbx_description
1 polymer ?
#
loop_
_entity_poly.entity_id
_entity_poly.type
_entity_poly.pdbx_seq_one_letter_code
_entity_poly.pdbx_strand_id
1 'polypeptide(L)'
;MDNNTNQIQEELVTKVMDALESIRPFLQKDGGDIELVDVQEKKVFVKLLGSCSSCGISSSTMKLGVESTIKQHAPEIEEVISV
;
A
#
# COMPACT_ATOMS: atom_id res chain seq x y z
N MET A 1 -19.09 -19.65 17.95
CA MET A 1 -17.68 -19.45 18.30
C MET A 1 -16.88 -19.90 17.08
N ASP A 2 -16.17 -19.10 16.28
CA ASP A 2 -15.74 -17.71 16.34
C ASP A 2 -15.47 -17.26 14.88
N ASN A 3 -16.29 -16.37 14.30
CA ASN A 3 -16.14 -15.98 12.88
C ASN A 3 -15.73 -14.50 12.71
N ASN A 4 -15.10 -13.92 13.74
CA ASN A 4 -14.86 -12.47 13.80
C ASN A 4 -13.59 -12.02 13.06
N THR A 5 -12.70 -12.94 12.67
CA THR A 5 -11.38 -12.56 12.15
C THR A 5 -11.42 -12.10 10.68
N ASN A 6 -12.35 -12.61 9.86
CA ASN A 6 -12.35 -12.32 8.41
C ASN A 6 -12.93 -10.93 8.05
N GLN A 7 -13.82 -10.38 8.87
CA GLN A 7 -14.51 -9.12 8.56
C GLN A 7 -13.59 -7.90 8.69
N ILE A 8 -12.70 -7.88 9.67
CA ILE A 8 -11.77 -6.76 9.91
C ILE A 8 -10.72 -6.68 8.80
N GLN A 9 -10.30 -7.84 8.30
CA GLN A 9 -9.34 -7.97 7.21
C GLN A 9 -9.92 -7.43 5.90
N GLU A 10 -11.15 -7.79 5.56
CA GLU A 10 -11.84 -7.31 4.36
C GLU A 10 -12.05 -5.78 4.38
N GLU A 11 -12.37 -5.20 5.53
CA GLU A 11 -12.55 -3.75 5.66
C GLU A 11 -11.22 -2.99 5.47
N LEU A 12 -10.14 -3.50 6.06
CA LEU A 12 -8.78 -2.99 5.88
C LEU A 12 -8.33 -3.07 4.43
N VAL A 13 -8.50 -4.24 3.80
CA VAL A 13 -8.15 -4.46 2.40
C VAL A 13 -8.89 -3.48 1.51
N THR A 14 -10.18 -3.26 1.77
CA THR A 14 -10.98 -2.29 1.00
C THR A 14 -10.42 -0.87 1.15
N LYS A 15 -10.17 -0.40 2.37
CA LYS A 15 -9.59 0.94 2.61
C LYS A 15 -8.22 1.12 1.96
N VAL A 16 -7.38 0.08 2.05
CA VAL A 16 -6.04 0.09 1.43
C VAL A 16 -6.15 0.07 -0.08
N MET A 17 -7.06 -0.71 -0.65
CA MET A 17 -7.30 -0.73 -2.10
C MET A 17 -7.77 0.64 -2.61
N ASP A 18 -8.72 1.28 -1.94
CA ASP A 18 -9.18 2.64 -2.28
C ASP A 18 -8.01 3.64 -2.24
N ALA A 19 -7.19 3.55 -1.19
CA ALA A 19 -5.99 4.38 -1.06
C ALA A 19 -5.05 4.16 -2.26
N LEU A 20 -4.75 2.91 -2.60
CA LEU A 20 -3.87 2.54 -3.71
C LEU A 20 -4.43 2.97 -5.06
N GLU A 21 -5.73 2.84 -5.30
CA GLU A 21 -6.39 3.32 -6.51
C GLU A 21 -6.25 4.83 -6.68
N SER A 22 -6.30 5.60 -5.59
CA SER A 22 -6.12 7.05 -5.63
C SER A 22 -4.71 7.48 -6.06
N ILE A 23 -3.67 6.73 -5.66
CA ILE A 23 -2.26 7.02 -6.02
C ILE A 23 -1.82 6.34 -7.33
N ARG A 24 -2.46 5.23 -7.73
CA ARG A 24 -2.14 4.51 -8.98
C ARG A 24 -1.98 5.39 -10.22
N PRO A 25 -2.85 6.40 -10.51
CA PRO A 25 -2.67 7.26 -11.68
C PRO A 25 -1.43 8.16 -11.57
N PHE A 26 -1.02 8.55 -10.36
CA PHE A 26 0.20 9.31 -10.14
C PHE A 26 1.43 8.43 -10.39
N LEU A 27 1.46 7.22 -9.84
CA LEU A 27 2.57 6.28 -10.08
C LEU A 27 2.71 5.92 -11.56
N GLN A 28 1.60 5.64 -12.24
CA GLN A 28 1.60 5.35 -13.68
C GLN A 28 2.12 6.53 -14.51
N LYS A 29 1.85 7.77 -14.08
CA LYS A 29 2.38 8.97 -14.73
C LYS A 29 3.90 9.08 -14.62
N ASP A 30 4.47 8.62 -13.51
CA ASP A 30 5.91 8.52 -13.27
C ASP A 30 6.53 7.24 -13.86
N GLY A 31 5.76 6.40 -14.57
CA GLY A 31 6.24 5.14 -15.16
C GLY A 31 6.45 4.02 -14.16
N GLY A 32 5.74 4.09 -13.02
CA GLY A 32 5.62 3.04 -12.02
C GLY A 32 4.19 2.57 -11.84
N ASP A 33 4.01 1.61 -10.94
CA ASP A 33 2.71 1.09 -10.53
C ASP A 33 2.84 0.47 -9.12
N ILE A 34 1.72 0.13 -8.50
CA ILE A 34 1.68 -0.48 -7.18
C ILE A 34 0.63 -1.58 -7.12
N GLU A 35 1.01 -2.69 -6.49
CA GLU A 35 0.15 -3.83 -6.27
C GLU A 35 0.05 -4.13 -4.78
N LEU A 36 -1.17 -4.41 -4.30
CA LEU A 36 -1.37 -4.92 -2.95
C LEU A 36 -1.02 -6.40 -2.93
N VAL A 37 -0.09 -6.79 -2.07
CA VAL A 37 0.31 -8.20 -1.91
C VAL A 37 -0.46 -8.86 -0.79
N ASP A 38 -0.49 -8.23 0.38
CA ASP A 38 -1.16 -8.77 1.56
C ASP A 38 -1.44 -7.66 2.60
N VAL A 39 -2.41 -7.91 3.47
CA VAL A 39 -2.70 -7.06 4.64
C VAL A 39 -2.80 -7.95 5.87
N GLN A 40 -1.84 -7.82 6.78
CA GLN A 40 -1.82 -8.59 8.03
C GLN A 40 -1.82 -7.67 9.23
N GLU A 41 -2.85 -7.81 10.07
CA GLU A 41 -3.05 -7.07 11.32
C GLU A 41 -3.08 -5.54 11.11
N LYS A 42 -1.91 -4.91 11.10
CA LYS A 42 -1.68 -3.47 10.91
C LYS A 42 -0.56 -3.18 9.92
N LYS A 43 -0.14 -4.19 9.15
CA LYS A 43 0.95 -4.12 8.18
C LYS A 43 0.41 -4.37 6.80
N VAL A 44 0.76 -3.48 5.88
CA VAL A 44 0.40 -3.60 4.47
C VAL A 44 1.63 -3.98 3.68
N PHE A 45 1.53 -5.09 2.96
CA PHE A 45 2.55 -5.56 2.04
C PHE A 45 2.16 -5.13 0.64
N VAL A 46 2.99 -4.30 0.02
CA VAL A 46 2.79 -3.81 -1.34
C VAL A 46 4.00 -4.14 -2.19
N LYS A 47 3.77 -4.26 -3.49
CA LYS A 47 4.81 -4.43 -4.48
C LYS A 47 4.82 -3.23 -5.40
N LEU A 48 5.91 -2.49 -5.37
CA LEU A 48 6.12 -1.37 -6.28
C LEU A 48 6.62 -1.93 -7.61
N LEU A 49 5.86 -1.69 -8.67
CA LEU A 49 6.18 -2.06 -10.04
C LEU A 49 6.72 -0.81 -10.76
N GLY A 50 7.63 -0.94 -11.73
CA GLY A 50 8.10 0.21 -12.51
C GLY A 50 9.60 0.32 -12.73
N SER A 51 9.99 1.34 -13.50
CA SER A 51 11.33 1.42 -14.13
C SER A 51 12.47 1.95 -13.24
N CYS A 52 12.21 2.31 -11.98
CA CYS A 52 13.24 2.92 -11.12
C CYS A 52 13.89 1.94 -10.12
N SER A 53 13.91 0.64 -10.43
CA SER A 53 14.64 -0.37 -9.64
C SER A 53 16.17 -0.17 -9.68
N SER A 54 16.68 0.72 -10.54
CA SER A 54 18.10 0.96 -10.79
C SER A 54 18.68 2.22 -10.12
N CYS A 55 17.88 3.10 -9.52
CA CYS A 55 18.39 4.31 -8.85
C CYS A 55 18.24 4.16 -7.34
N GLY A 56 19.29 3.69 -6.67
CA GLY A 56 19.34 3.38 -5.23
C GLY A 56 19.14 4.56 -4.26
N ILE A 57 18.53 5.67 -4.70
CA ILE A 57 18.32 6.90 -3.92
C ILE A 57 16.82 7.29 -3.86
N SER A 58 15.94 6.71 -4.68
CA SER A 58 14.55 7.21 -4.83
C SER A 58 13.43 6.31 -4.28
N SER A 59 13.72 5.12 -3.76
CA SER A 59 12.67 4.23 -3.21
C SER A 59 12.02 4.79 -1.95
N SER A 60 12.78 5.52 -1.12
CA SER A 60 12.30 6.05 0.16
C SER A 60 11.19 7.11 -0.01
N THR A 61 11.31 8.03 -0.96
CA THR A 61 10.33 9.12 -1.13
C THR A 61 9.01 8.61 -1.71
N MET A 62 9.07 7.71 -2.69
CA MET A 62 7.85 7.14 -3.30
C MET A 62 7.13 6.23 -2.31
N LYS A 63 7.88 5.43 -1.53
CA LYS A 63 7.34 4.63 -0.42
C LYS A 63 6.65 5.52 0.63
N LEU A 64 7.25 6.65 1.01
CA LEU A 64 6.68 7.58 1.98
C LEU A 64 5.36 8.20 1.48
N GLY A 65 5.26 8.52 0.20
CA GLY A 65 4.02 9.01 -0.42
C GLY A 65 2.89 7.97 -0.35
N VAL A 66 3.19 6.74 -0.77
CA VAL A 66 2.26 5.60 -0.68
C VAL A 66 1.83 5.34 0.76
N GLU A 67 2.78 5.28 1.69
CA GLU A 67 2.50 5.04 3.11
C GLU A 67 1.62 6.13 3.70
N SER A 68 1.87 7.40 3.35
CA SER A 68 1.04 8.52 3.80
C SER A 68 -0.39 8.41 3.29
N THR A 69 -0.58 8.09 2.00
CA THR A 69 -1.91 7.91 1.41
C THR A 69 -2.66 6.74 2.04
N ILE A 70 -1.98 5.61 2.29
CA ILE A 70 -2.57 4.45 2.98
C ILE A 70 -2.99 4.85 4.39
N LYS A 71 -2.12 5.49 5.17
CA LYS A 71 -2.44 5.94 6.54
C LYS A 71 -3.57 6.97 6.59
N GLN A 72 -3.78 7.75 5.54
CA GLN A 72 -4.93 8.68 5.45
C GLN A 72 -6.27 7.96 5.34
N HIS A 73 -6.32 6.84 4.61
CA HIS A 73 -7.55 6.04 4.44
C HIS A 73 -7.71 4.99 5.56
N ALA A 74 -6.61 4.41 6.00
CA ALA A 74 -6.52 3.38 7.01
C ALA A 74 -5.49 3.79 8.09
N PRO A 75 -5.86 4.69 9.03
CA PRO A 75 -4.96 5.17 10.10
C PRO A 75 -4.56 4.09 11.11
N GLU A 76 -5.27 2.96 11.08
CA GLU A 76 -5.00 1.73 11.80
C GLU A 76 -3.75 0.98 11.30
N ILE A 77 -3.28 1.27 10.07
CA ILE A 77 -2.04 0.72 9.53
C ILE A 77 -0.84 1.41 10.19
N GLU A 78 0.01 0.62 10.84
CA GLU A 78 1.22 1.11 11.49
C GLU A 78 2.40 1.15 10.52
N GLU A 79 2.50 0.16 9.63
CA GLU A 79 3.68 -0.05 8.78
C GLU A 79 3.30 -0.49 7.35
N VAL A 80 4.03 0.05 6.38
CA VAL A 80 3.93 -0.38 4.97
C VAL A 80 5.26 -0.97 4.54
N ILE A 81 5.21 -2.22 4.08
CA ILE A 81 6.38 -3.02 3.67
C ILE A 81 6.31 -3.16 2.15
N SER A 82 7.40 -2.79 1.48
CA SER A 82 7.59 -3.11 0.06
C SER A 82 8.30 -4.45 -0.05
N VAL A 83 7.75 -5.37 -0.83
CA VAL A 83 8.33 -6.70 -1.13
C VAL A 83 8.79 -6.82 -2.57
#